data_AF-A0A7X7N188-F1
#
_entry.id   AF-A0A7X7N188-F1
#
_cell.length_a   1.000
_cell.length_b   1.000
_cell.length_c   1.000
_cell.angle_alpha   90.00
_cell.angle_beta   90.00
_cell.angle_gamma   90.00
#
_symmetry.space_group_name_H-M   'P 1'
#
loop_
_entity.id
_entity.type
_entity.pdbx_description
1 polymer ?
#
loop_
_entity_poly.entity_id
_entity_poly.type
_entity_poly.pdbx_seq_one_letter_code
_entity_poly.pdbx_strand_id
1 'polypeptide(L)'
;MNDLATDKPSIATPVGTVIDGITFIEGGLGAVRGLCCAGITAGFRRNPQRKDLALVVTSKPAVATGVFTQNVFCAAPVTVSRTHLSRSVATDSASPLEDGGGVRAVIINSGNANAATGDAGMETTIQTAQLLAEHLECEPHQILVASTGVIGARLPIEPFESGIPRAIAALGSDDGSDLASGLAAAEAIMTTDTVPKQAAVR
;
A
#
# COMPACT_ATOMS: atom_id res chain seq x y z
N MET A 1 36.95 7.62 11.77
CA MET A 1 37.42 6.36 11.16
C MET A 1 36.35 5.89 10.21
N ASN A 2 36.69 5.98 8.93
CA ASN A 2 36.04 5.52 7.70
C ASN A 2 34.52 5.38 7.66
N ASP A 3 33.94 6.41 7.04
CA ASP A 3 32.90 6.32 6.02
C ASP A 3 33.03 5.05 5.16
N LEU A 4 32.08 4.14 5.35
CA LEU A 4 31.80 3.00 4.47
C LEU A 4 30.33 3.08 4.06
N ALA A 5 29.93 4.24 3.54
CA ALA A 5 28.86 4.30 2.55
C ALA A 5 29.33 3.51 1.31
N THR A 6 29.24 2.19 1.40
CA THR A 6 29.33 1.33 0.21
C THR A 6 28.14 1.69 -0.66
N ASP A 7 28.44 2.38 -1.75
CA ASP A 7 27.55 2.64 -2.87
C ASP A 7 27.10 1.27 -3.41
N LYS A 8 26.02 0.75 -2.84
CA LYS A 8 25.44 -0.52 -3.28
C LYS A 8 24.73 -0.25 -4.59
N PRO A 9 24.95 -1.07 -5.63
CA PRO A 9 24.31 -0.86 -6.92
C PRO A 9 22.80 -0.84 -6.71
N SER A 10 22.19 0.32 -6.95
CA SER A 10 20.80 0.39 -7.35
C SER A 10 20.61 -0.65 -8.44
N ILE A 11 19.69 -1.62 -8.25
CA ILE A 11 19.24 -2.44 -9.36
C ILE A 11 18.52 -1.46 -10.27
N ALA A 12 19.26 -0.84 -11.18
CA ALA A 12 18.73 0.16 -12.08
C ALA A 12 17.62 -0.50 -12.87
N THR A 13 16.39 0.02 -12.74
CA THR A 13 15.30 -0.35 -13.62
C THR A 13 15.80 -0.13 -15.04
N PRO A 14 15.77 -1.13 -15.93
CA PRO A 14 16.42 -1.05 -17.22
C PRO A 14 15.56 -0.23 -18.20
N VAL A 15 15.33 1.05 -17.88
CA VAL A 15 14.46 1.98 -18.62
C VAL A 15 14.84 1.97 -20.10
N GLY A 16 13.84 1.84 -20.97
CA GLY A 16 14.01 1.71 -22.42
C GLY A 16 14.31 0.30 -22.92
N THR A 17 14.55 -0.67 -22.03
CA THR A 17 14.71 -2.08 -22.41
C THR A 17 13.37 -2.68 -22.81
N VAL A 18 13.36 -3.48 -23.87
CA VAL A 18 12.19 -4.21 -24.35
C VAL A 18 12.42 -5.70 -24.17
N ILE A 19 11.50 -6.38 -23.48
CA ILE A 19 11.50 -7.84 -23.28
C ILE A 19 10.12 -8.35 -23.66
N ASP A 20 10.03 -9.30 -24.59
CA ASP A 20 8.76 -9.87 -25.07
C ASP A 20 7.70 -8.84 -25.48
N GLY A 21 8.14 -7.71 -26.06
CA GLY A 21 7.28 -6.60 -26.48
C GLY A 21 6.86 -5.64 -25.36
N ILE A 22 7.30 -5.88 -24.12
CA ILE A 22 7.06 -5.03 -22.94
C ILE A 22 8.22 -4.06 -22.77
N THR A 23 7.93 -2.75 -22.72
CA THR A 23 8.94 -1.70 -22.57
C THR A 23 9.04 -1.24 -21.13
N PHE A 24 10.23 -1.30 -20.53
CA PHE A 24 10.49 -0.72 -19.22
C PHE A 24 10.49 0.81 -19.29
N ILE A 25 9.75 1.43 -18.38
CA ILE A 25 9.71 2.88 -18.20
C ILE A 25 10.21 3.24 -16.79
N GLU A 26 10.52 4.52 -16.60
CA GLU A 26 10.98 5.01 -15.31
C GLU A 26 9.87 4.97 -14.25
N GLY A 27 10.24 4.69 -13.01
CA GLY A 27 9.37 4.80 -11.85
C GLY A 27 8.69 3.49 -11.43
N GLY A 28 7.46 3.63 -10.96
CA GLY A 28 6.67 2.59 -10.32
C GLY A 28 5.20 2.99 -10.33
N LEU A 29 4.54 2.95 -9.17
CA LEU A 29 3.12 3.29 -9.07
C LEU A 29 2.80 4.70 -9.60
N GLY A 30 3.69 5.67 -9.37
CA GLY A 30 3.54 7.04 -9.85
C GLY A 30 3.59 7.21 -11.37
N ALA A 31 3.99 6.18 -12.12
CA ALA A 31 3.97 6.16 -13.58
C ALA A 31 2.61 5.69 -14.16
N VAL A 32 1.67 5.27 -13.30
CA VAL A 32 0.38 4.69 -13.71
C VAL A 32 -0.71 5.76 -13.67
N ARG A 33 -1.35 6.01 -14.81
CA ARG A 33 -2.50 6.92 -14.90
C ARG A 33 -3.68 6.38 -14.08
N GLY A 34 -4.34 7.27 -13.34
CA GLY A 34 -5.46 6.95 -12.47
C GLY A 34 -5.07 6.39 -11.10
N LEU A 35 -3.78 6.43 -10.73
CA LEU A 35 -3.29 6.12 -9.39
C LEU A 35 -2.65 7.35 -8.74
N CYS A 36 -3.14 7.72 -7.56
CA CYS A 36 -2.46 8.62 -6.63
C CYS A 36 -1.71 7.80 -5.58
N CYS A 37 -0.51 8.24 -5.20
CA CYS A 37 0.29 7.58 -4.17
C CYS A 37 0.75 8.59 -3.12
N ALA A 38 0.99 8.11 -1.90
CA ALA A 38 1.66 8.87 -0.85
C ALA A 38 2.47 7.92 0.03
N GLY A 39 3.55 8.45 0.60
CA GLY A 39 4.28 7.81 1.68
C GLY A 39 4.66 8.83 2.74
N ILE A 40 4.25 8.60 3.98
CA ILE A 40 4.45 9.54 5.09
C ILE A 40 5.01 8.88 6.34
N THR A 41 5.39 9.71 7.30
CA THR A 41 5.71 9.30 8.68
C THR A 41 4.43 9.39 9.53
N ALA A 42 3.81 8.25 9.79
CA ALA A 42 2.63 8.08 10.64
C ALA A 42 2.98 7.79 12.10
N GLY A 43 4.14 7.19 12.39
CA GLY A 43 4.62 6.95 13.76
C GLY A 43 4.49 5.50 14.23
N PHE A 44 4.43 4.54 13.31
CA PHE A 44 4.58 3.11 13.60
C PHE A 44 6.03 2.73 13.92
N ARG A 45 7.01 3.54 13.49
CA ARG A 45 8.44 3.34 13.73
C ARG A 45 8.98 4.29 14.79
N ARG A 46 10.00 3.81 15.51
CA ARG A 46 10.77 4.62 16.47
C ARG A 46 11.56 5.74 15.80
N ASN A 47 12.05 5.53 14.57
CA ASN A 47 12.79 6.56 13.84
C ASN A 47 11.80 7.47 13.10
N PRO A 48 11.64 8.75 13.52
CA PRO A 48 10.65 9.66 12.94
C PRO A 48 10.99 10.15 11.53
N GLN A 49 12.22 9.89 11.05
CA GLN A 49 12.64 10.24 9.69
C GLN A 49 12.26 9.18 8.66
N ARG A 50 11.88 7.98 9.09
CA ARG A 50 11.49 6.90 8.20
C ARG A 50 10.00 6.90 7.95
N LYS A 51 9.62 7.00 6.68
CA LYS A 51 8.23 6.77 6.26
C LYS A 51 7.79 5.36 6.68
N ASP A 52 6.55 5.25 7.10
CA ASP A 52 5.99 4.01 7.66
C ASP A 52 4.50 3.81 7.40
N LEU A 53 3.89 4.71 6.60
CA LEU A 53 2.55 4.54 6.06
C LEU A 53 2.54 4.91 4.59
N ALA A 54 2.19 3.95 3.74
CA ALA A 54 1.92 4.17 2.32
C ALA A 54 0.42 4.17 2.08
N LEU A 55 -0.02 5.00 1.14
CA LEU A 55 -1.38 5.04 0.65
C LEU A 55 -1.34 5.04 -0.87
N VAL A 56 -2.10 4.15 -1.49
CA VAL A 56 -2.30 4.08 -2.94
C VAL A 56 -3.80 4.20 -3.17
N VAL A 57 -4.24 5.20 -3.93
CA VAL A 57 -5.66 5.46 -4.20
C VAL A 57 -5.89 5.42 -5.70
N THR A 58 -6.94 4.72 -6.12
CA THR A 58 -7.40 4.75 -7.50
C THR A 58 -8.36 5.93 -7.68
N SER A 59 -8.21 6.69 -8.76
CA SER A 59 -9.07 7.86 -9.02
C SER A 59 -10.53 7.46 -9.29
N LYS A 60 -10.76 6.20 -9.66
CA LYS A 60 -12.07 5.54 -9.76
C LYS A 60 -11.99 4.12 -9.18
N PRO A 61 -13.11 3.48 -8.78
CA PRO A 61 -13.09 2.07 -8.44
C PRO A 61 -12.39 1.25 -9.53
N ALA A 62 -11.45 0.40 -9.13
CA ALA A 62 -10.64 -0.39 -10.03
C ALA A 62 -10.89 -1.88 -9.83
N VAL A 63 -10.89 -2.63 -10.93
CA VAL A 63 -10.84 -4.09 -10.86
C VAL A 63 -9.49 -4.47 -10.26
N ALA A 64 -9.54 -5.28 -9.21
CA ALA A 64 -8.36 -5.73 -8.50
C ALA A 64 -8.29 -7.26 -8.47
N THR A 65 -7.06 -7.76 -8.47
CA THR A 65 -6.75 -9.16 -8.18
C THR A 65 -5.60 -9.19 -7.18
N GLY A 66 -5.53 -10.24 -6.39
CA GLY A 66 -4.57 -10.35 -5.31
C GLY A 66 -4.37 -11.80 -4.89
N VAL A 67 -3.12 -12.14 -4.64
CA VAL A 67 -2.73 -13.42 -4.05
C VAL A 67 -2.25 -13.18 -2.63
N PHE A 68 -2.56 -14.11 -1.74
CA PHE A 68 -2.24 -14.01 -0.32
C PHE A 68 -1.41 -15.20 0.11
N THR A 69 -0.67 -15.04 1.22
CA THR A 69 0.11 -16.15 1.80
C THR A 69 -0.78 -17.36 2.11
N GLN A 70 -0.24 -18.56 1.86
CA GLN A 70 -0.83 -19.84 2.24
C GLN A 70 -0.47 -20.27 3.67
N ASN A 71 0.37 -19.48 4.36
CA ASN A 71 0.76 -19.78 5.73
C ASN A 71 -0.47 -19.79 6.65
N VAL A 72 -0.60 -20.84 7.48
CA VAL A 72 -1.68 -20.96 8.46
C VAL A 72 -1.68 -19.82 9.50
N PHE A 73 -0.51 -19.26 9.80
CA PHE A 73 -0.34 -18.06 10.64
C PHE A 73 -0.50 -16.78 9.81
N CYS A 74 -1.68 -16.58 9.21
CA CYS A 74 -2.01 -15.34 8.49
C CYS A 74 -2.16 -14.16 9.46
N ALA A 75 -1.60 -13.01 9.08
CA ALA A 75 -1.82 -11.76 9.79
C ALA A 75 -3.27 -11.27 9.61
N ALA A 76 -3.80 -10.51 10.57
CA ALA A 76 -5.12 -9.90 10.47
C ALA A 76 -5.39 -9.15 9.14
N PRO A 77 -4.47 -8.29 8.63
CA PRO A 77 -4.64 -7.61 7.34
C PRO A 77 -4.82 -8.55 6.15
N VAL A 78 -4.21 -9.75 6.17
CA VAL A 78 -4.37 -10.73 5.09
C VAL A 78 -5.80 -11.25 5.04
N THR A 79 -6.38 -11.58 6.20
CA THR A 79 -7.75 -12.11 6.30
C THR A 79 -8.78 -11.06 5.88
N VAL A 80 -8.62 -9.81 6.35
CA VAL A 80 -9.51 -8.69 5.99
C VAL A 80 -9.41 -8.38 4.50
N SER A 81 -8.20 -8.18 3.96
CA SER A 81 -8.00 -7.85 2.55
C SER A 81 -8.47 -8.95 1.61
N ARG A 82 -8.35 -10.22 2.00
CA ARG A 82 -8.93 -11.34 1.22
C ARG A 82 -10.45 -11.24 1.17
N THR A 83 -11.09 -10.93 2.29
CA THR A 83 -12.54 -10.78 2.37
C THR A 83 -13.02 -9.55 1.58
N HIS A 84 -12.32 -8.43 1.71
CA HIS A 84 -12.59 -7.19 0.99
C HIS A 84 -12.44 -7.39 -0.52
N LEU A 85 -11.34 -8.01 -0.97
CA LEU A 85 -11.13 -8.31 -2.37
C LEU A 85 -12.23 -9.21 -2.94
N SER A 86 -12.59 -10.29 -2.25
CA SER A 86 -13.69 -11.18 -2.69
C SER A 86 -15.02 -10.45 -2.80
N ARG A 87 -15.31 -9.49 -1.91
CA ARG A 87 -16.53 -8.67 -1.98
C ARG A 87 -16.47 -7.64 -3.10
N SER A 88 -15.31 -7.03 -3.34
CA SER A 88 -15.12 -6.03 -4.39
C SER A 88 -15.36 -6.59 -5.80
N VAL A 89 -15.32 -7.91 -5.97
CA VAL A 89 -15.57 -8.60 -7.24
C VAL A 89 -16.89 -9.37 -7.26
N ALA A 90 -17.62 -9.44 -6.14
CA ALA A 90 -18.88 -10.17 -6.03
C ALA A 90 -20.04 -9.26 -6.48
N THR A 91 -20.40 -9.38 -7.75
CA THR A 91 -21.53 -8.68 -8.38
C THR A 91 -22.32 -9.67 -9.24
N ASP A 92 -23.63 -9.47 -9.32
CA ASP A 92 -24.51 -10.17 -10.27
C ASP A 92 -24.51 -9.51 -11.67
N SER A 93 -23.89 -8.32 -11.79
CA SER A 93 -23.72 -7.61 -13.06
C SER A 93 -22.52 -8.13 -13.84
N ALA A 94 -22.46 -7.77 -15.13
CA ALA A 94 -21.34 -8.13 -16.00
C ALA A 94 -20.02 -7.43 -15.62
N SER A 95 -20.07 -6.40 -14.77
CA SER A 95 -18.92 -5.58 -14.40
C SER A 95 -18.92 -5.25 -12.90
N PRO A 96 -17.88 -5.66 -12.14
CA PRO A 96 -17.72 -5.32 -10.71
C PRO A 96 -17.81 -3.83 -10.39
N LEU A 97 -17.66 -2.96 -11.38
CA LEU A 97 -17.69 -1.50 -11.22
C LEU A 97 -19.10 -0.90 -11.28
N GLU A 98 -20.10 -1.62 -11.79
CA GLU A 98 -21.47 -1.10 -11.99
C GLU A 98 -22.31 -1.12 -10.71
N ASP A 99 -22.03 -2.05 -9.79
CA ASP A 99 -22.76 -2.24 -8.53
C ASP A 99 -22.01 -1.70 -7.30
N GLY A 100 -21.14 -0.70 -7.47
CA GLY A 100 -20.37 -0.14 -6.37
C GLY A 100 -19.23 -1.03 -5.85
N GLY A 101 -18.86 -2.08 -6.60
CA GLY A 101 -17.67 -2.89 -6.34
C GLY A 101 -16.38 -2.23 -6.84
N GLY A 102 -15.32 -3.03 -6.95
CA GLY A 102 -13.96 -2.57 -7.21
C GLY A 102 -13.24 -2.03 -5.96
N VAL A 103 -11.91 -1.97 -6.03
CA VAL A 103 -11.06 -1.45 -4.97
C VAL A 103 -10.82 0.04 -5.19
N ARG A 104 -10.81 0.83 -4.11
CA ARG A 104 -10.53 2.26 -4.10
C ARG A 104 -9.15 2.61 -3.57
N ALA A 105 -8.63 1.84 -2.63
CA ALA A 105 -7.32 2.11 -2.09
C ALA A 105 -6.65 0.88 -1.46
N VAL A 106 -5.33 0.96 -1.37
CA VAL A 106 -4.50 0.09 -0.54
C VAL A 106 -3.76 0.95 0.47
N ILE A 107 -3.93 0.66 1.76
CA ILE A 107 -3.21 1.29 2.86
C ILE A 107 -2.24 0.30 3.49
N ILE A 108 -0.99 0.73 3.66
CA ILE A 108 0.11 -0.17 4.04
C ILE A 108 0.94 0.47 5.13
N ASN A 109 0.93 -0.12 6.33
CA ASN A 109 1.85 0.31 7.39
C ASN A 109 3.09 -0.58 7.46
N SER A 110 4.21 0.00 7.88
CA SER A 110 5.45 -0.75 8.13
C SER A 110 5.98 -0.50 9.54
N GLY A 111 6.71 -1.48 10.09
CA GLY A 111 7.22 -1.46 11.46
C GLY A 111 6.45 -2.39 12.41
N ASN A 112 5.20 -2.69 12.08
CA ASN A 112 4.36 -3.66 12.80
C ASN A 112 3.58 -4.50 11.80
N ALA A 113 3.69 -5.83 11.89
CA ALA A 113 3.04 -6.76 10.96
C ALA A 113 1.57 -7.05 11.25
N ASN A 114 1.08 -6.69 12.44
CA ASN A 114 -0.24 -7.06 12.95
C ASN A 114 -0.57 -8.55 12.76
N ALA A 115 0.43 -9.37 13.09
CA ALA A 115 0.37 -10.82 13.00
C ALA A 115 0.42 -11.40 14.42
N ALA A 116 -0.33 -12.49 14.65
CA ALA A 116 -0.48 -13.12 15.96
C ALA A 116 -1.00 -12.16 17.07
N THR A 117 -1.94 -11.28 16.71
CA THR A 117 -2.51 -10.22 17.58
C THR A 117 -3.96 -10.48 18.00
N GLY A 118 -4.55 -11.61 17.57
CA GLY A 118 -5.91 -12.01 17.93
C GLY A 118 -6.98 -11.01 17.48
N ASP A 119 -8.10 -10.97 18.21
CA ASP A 119 -9.26 -10.13 17.89
C ASP A 119 -8.92 -8.65 17.88
N ALA A 120 -8.03 -8.19 18.78
CA ALA A 120 -7.59 -6.81 18.79
C ALA A 120 -6.90 -6.41 17.48
N GLY A 121 -6.09 -7.29 16.90
CA GLY A 121 -5.47 -7.06 15.60
C GLY A 121 -6.49 -7.01 14.46
N MET A 122 -7.50 -7.87 14.51
CA MET A 122 -8.60 -7.88 13.55
C MET A 122 -9.40 -6.58 13.61
N GLU A 123 -9.77 -6.15 14.82
CA GLU A 123 -10.50 -4.91 15.06
C GLU A 123 -9.74 -3.69 14.53
N THR A 124 -8.44 -3.56 14.85
CA THR A 124 -7.63 -2.45 14.34
C THR A 124 -7.57 -2.44 12.81
N THR A 125 -7.47 -3.61 12.15
CA THR A 125 -7.47 -3.68 10.69
C THR A 125 -8.82 -3.27 10.09
N ILE A 126 -9.94 -3.70 10.68
CA ILE A 126 -11.29 -3.30 10.24
C ILE A 126 -11.48 -1.79 10.43
N GLN A 127 -11.12 -1.25 11.60
CA GLN A 127 -11.19 0.17 11.89
C GLN A 127 -10.33 1.00 10.94
N THR A 128 -9.13 0.51 10.59
CA THR A 128 -8.26 1.18 9.59
C THR A 128 -8.95 1.29 8.24
N ALA A 129 -9.60 0.21 7.78
CA ALA A 129 -10.33 0.23 6.52
C ALA A 129 -11.54 1.18 6.57
N GLN A 130 -12.32 1.15 7.65
CA GLN A 130 -13.47 2.03 7.85
C GLN A 130 -13.06 3.51 7.86
N LEU A 131 -12.03 3.84 8.64
CA LEU A 131 -11.52 5.21 8.75
C LEU A 131 -11.07 5.77 7.40
N LEU A 132 -10.30 4.98 6.62
CA LEU A 132 -9.91 5.43 5.29
C LEU A 132 -11.11 5.53 4.33
N ALA A 133 -12.05 4.60 4.42
CA ALA A 133 -13.24 4.57 3.57
C ALA A 133 -14.13 5.80 3.78
N GLU A 134 -14.30 6.25 5.02
CA GLU A 134 -15.00 7.49 5.36
C GLU A 134 -14.36 8.71 4.68
N HIS A 135 -13.03 8.81 4.72
CA HIS A 135 -12.33 9.91 4.07
C HIS A 135 -12.38 9.87 2.54
N LEU A 136 -12.49 8.69 1.95
CA LEU A 136 -12.55 8.49 0.49
C LEU A 136 -13.99 8.39 -0.05
N GLU A 137 -14.98 8.55 0.82
CA GLU A 137 -16.42 8.42 0.52
C GLU A 137 -16.72 7.13 -0.25
N CYS A 138 -16.22 6.01 0.27
CA CYS A 138 -16.36 4.70 -0.34
C CYS A 138 -16.71 3.63 0.70
N GLU A 139 -16.98 2.41 0.24
CA GLU A 139 -17.31 1.33 1.15
C GLU A 139 -16.04 0.72 1.79
N PRO A 140 -16.06 0.32 3.07
CA PRO A 140 -14.90 -0.27 3.74
C PRO A 140 -14.30 -1.47 3.00
N HIS A 141 -15.14 -2.27 2.32
CA HIS A 141 -14.69 -3.42 1.56
C HIS A 141 -13.92 -3.06 0.27
N GLN A 142 -13.92 -1.78 -0.14
CA GLN A 142 -13.12 -1.27 -1.25
C GLN A 142 -11.70 -0.87 -0.80
N ILE A 143 -11.39 -0.98 0.50
CA ILE A 143 -10.07 -0.69 1.05
C ILE A 143 -9.33 -1.99 1.34
N LEU A 144 -8.15 -2.17 0.73
CA LEU A 144 -7.24 -3.24 1.11
C LEU A 144 -6.23 -2.73 2.14
N VAL A 145 -5.98 -3.53 3.18
CA VAL A 145 -5.04 -3.22 4.26
C VAL A 145 -3.89 -4.22 4.24
N ALA A 146 -2.66 -3.72 4.33
CA ALA A 146 -1.47 -4.55 4.49
C ALA A 146 -0.57 -4.01 5.61
N SER A 147 0.16 -4.92 6.25
CA SER A 147 1.07 -4.57 7.35
C SER A 147 2.33 -5.41 7.27
N THR A 148 3.48 -4.83 7.61
CA THR A 148 4.77 -5.52 7.64
C THR A 148 5.65 -5.05 8.79
N GLY A 149 6.40 -5.96 9.43
CA GLY A 149 7.28 -5.62 10.54
C GLY A 149 7.28 -6.69 11.65
N VAL A 150 7.32 -6.24 12.89
CA VAL A 150 7.40 -7.13 14.07
C VAL A 150 6.09 -7.92 14.23
N ILE A 151 6.20 -9.21 14.52
CA ILE A 151 5.09 -10.14 14.80
C ILE A 151 4.82 -10.16 16.31
N GLY A 152 3.55 -10.28 16.71
CA GLY A 152 3.12 -10.39 18.12
C GLY A 152 3.04 -9.05 18.86
N ALA A 153 3.36 -7.93 18.21
CA ALA A 153 3.21 -6.59 18.77
C ALA A 153 1.82 -6.02 18.46
N ARG A 154 1.13 -5.48 19.47
CA ARG A 154 -0.16 -4.80 19.28
C ARG A 154 -0.01 -3.63 18.30
N LEU A 155 -0.91 -3.54 17.32
CA LEU A 155 -0.98 -2.42 16.38
C LEU A 155 -1.88 -1.33 17.00
N PRO A 156 -1.34 -0.16 17.36
CA PRO A 156 -2.16 0.99 17.79
C PRO A 156 -2.93 1.57 16.59
N ILE A 157 -4.14 2.05 16.83
CA ILE A 157 -4.99 2.70 15.80
C ILE A 157 -4.63 4.19 15.62
N GLU A 158 -4.09 4.81 16.66
CA GLU A 158 -3.82 6.24 16.77
C GLU A 158 -2.89 6.79 15.65
N PRO A 159 -1.85 6.05 15.20
CA PRO A 159 -1.07 6.47 14.04
C PRO A 159 -1.86 6.46 12.72
N PHE A 160 -2.90 5.64 12.57
CA PHE A 160 -3.81 5.71 11.43
C PHE A 160 -4.75 6.91 11.54
N GLU A 161 -5.35 7.15 12.71
CA GLU A 161 -6.24 8.30 12.96
C GLU A 161 -5.59 9.63 12.60
N SER A 162 -4.33 9.81 13.02
CA SER A 162 -3.57 11.02 12.70
C SER A 162 -2.84 10.96 11.35
N GLY A 163 -2.59 9.76 10.82
CA GLY A 163 -1.81 9.52 9.60
C GLY A 163 -2.65 9.59 8.33
N ILE A 164 -3.85 9.03 8.31
CA ILE A 164 -4.70 8.95 7.12
C ILE A 164 -5.03 10.34 6.55
N PRO A 165 -5.49 11.34 7.34
CA PRO A 165 -5.73 12.68 6.80
C PRO A 165 -4.49 13.30 6.17
N ARG A 166 -3.31 13.09 6.77
CA ARG A 166 -2.03 13.58 6.24
C ARG A 166 -1.59 12.84 4.98
N ALA A 167 -1.82 11.53 4.91
CA ALA A 167 -1.51 10.71 3.75
C ALA A 167 -2.38 11.12 2.55
N ILE A 168 -3.67 11.40 2.79
CA ILE A 168 -4.60 11.90 1.76
C ILE A 168 -4.16 13.29 1.28
N ALA A 169 -3.82 14.20 2.19
CA ALA A 169 -3.32 15.52 1.82
C ALA A 169 -1.97 15.49 1.06
N ALA A 170 -1.23 14.40 1.20
CA ALA A 170 0.05 14.17 0.53
C ALA A 170 -0.05 13.33 -0.75
N LEU A 171 -1.27 12.99 -1.20
CA LEU A 171 -1.46 12.25 -2.44
C LEU A 171 -0.94 13.05 -3.65
N GLY A 172 -0.13 12.38 -4.46
CA GLY A 172 0.38 12.89 -5.73
C GLY A 172 -0.67 13.01 -6.83
N SER A 173 -0.21 13.49 -8.00
CA SER A 173 -1.02 13.53 -9.24
C SER A 173 -1.40 12.13 -9.72
N ASP A 174 -2.56 11.99 -10.38
CA ASP A 174 -3.00 10.74 -11.02
C ASP A 174 -2.72 10.69 -12.54
N ASP A 175 -2.00 11.67 -13.09
CA ASP A 175 -1.69 11.75 -14.53
C ASP A 175 -0.58 10.80 -15.00
N GLY A 176 0.00 10.02 -14.08
CA GLY A 176 1.09 9.09 -14.32
C GLY A 176 2.46 9.74 -14.49
N SER A 177 2.64 10.99 -14.03
CA SER A 177 3.93 11.70 -14.07
C SER A 177 4.59 11.87 -12.69
N ASP A 178 3.91 11.54 -11.60
CA ASP A 178 4.39 11.76 -10.23
C ASP A 178 5.22 10.59 -9.68
N LEU A 179 6.43 10.44 -10.23
CA LEU A 179 7.37 9.39 -9.84
C LEU A 179 7.82 9.51 -8.38
N ALA A 180 7.86 10.74 -7.84
CA ALA A 180 8.31 11.01 -6.48
C ALA A 180 7.34 10.46 -5.43
N SER A 181 6.03 10.63 -5.65
CA SER A 181 5.00 10.05 -4.79
C SER A 181 5.00 8.52 -4.83
N GLY A 182 5.26 7.93 -6.00
CA GLY A 182 5.47 6.48 -6.14
C GLY A 182 6.68 5.98 -5.33
N LEU A 183 7.81 6.69 -5.41
CA LEU A 183 9.01 6.40 -4.62
C LEU A 183 8.75 6.54 -3.11
N ALA A 184 8.05 7.60 -2.69
CA ALA A 184 7.70 7.81 -1.28
C ALA A 184 6.87 6.65 -0.72
N ALA A 185 5.88 6.15 -1.48
CA ALA A 185 5.10 4.97 -1.10
C ALA A 185 5.99 3.71 -0.99
N ALA A 186 6.91 3.50 -1.95
CA ALA A 186 7.85 2.39 -1.92
C ALA A 186 8.79 2.44 -0.70
N GLU A 187 9.25 3.63 -0.30
CA GLU A 187 10.05 3.83 0.93
C GLU A 187 9.24 3.53 2.19
N ALA A 188 7.97 3.91 2.22
CA ALA A 188 7.11 3.78 3.40
C ALA A 188 6.82 2.32 3.77
N ILE A 189 6.88 1.39 2.81
CA ILE A 189 6.65 -0.04 3.06
C ILE A 189 7.93 -0.82 3.43
N MET A 190 9.10 -0.20 3.31
CA MET A 190 10.40 -0.84 3.61
C MET A 190 10.52 -1.23 5.08
N THR A 191 11.10 -2.39 5.37
CA THR A 191 11.44 -2.82 6.74
C THR A 191 12.94 -2.80 6.99
N THR A 192 13.61 -3.92 6.73
CA THR A 192 15.07 -4.11 6.76
C THR A 192 15.71 -3.91 5.38
N ASP A 193 14.90 -3.59 4.38
CA ASP A 193 15.33 -3.17 3.05
C ASP A 193 16.36 -2.05 3.12
N THR A 194 17.41 -2.15 2.30
CA THR A 194 18.45 -1.11 2.19
C THR A 194 18.15 -0.07 1.12
N VAL A 195 17.28 -0.41 0.16
CA VAL A 195 16.83 0.45 -0.95
C VAL A 195 15.36 0.17 -1.24
N PRO A 196 14.57 1.18 -1.69
CA PRO A 196 13.23 0.96 -2.21
C PRO A 196 13.29 0.19 -3.54
N LYS A 197 12.22 -0.53 -3.87
CA LYS A 197 12.10 -1.28 -5.14
C LYS A 197 10.85 -0.85 -5.88
N GLN A 198 11.01 -0.52 -7.16
CA GLN A 198 9.93 -0.12 -8.05
C GLN A 198 10.26 -0.52 -9.49
N ALA A 199 9.23 -0.81 -10.27
CA ALA A 199 9.33 -1.03 -11.70
C ALA A 199 8.01 -0.61 -12.35
N ALA A 200 8.10 -0.08 -13.57
CA ALA A 200 6.96 0.25 -14.42
C ALA A 200 7.25 -0.18 -15.86
N VAL A 201 6.20 -0.63 -16.56
CA VAL A 201 6.29 -1.11 -17.95
C VAL A 201 5.09 -0.63 -18.77
N ARG A 202 5.23 -0.59 -20.10
CA ARG A 202 4.16 -0.27 -21.05
C ARG A 202 4.23 -1.14 -22.32
#